data_AF-A0A5A7ZTT9-F1
#
_entry.id   AF-A0A5A7ZTT9-F1
#
_cell.length_a   1.000
_cell.length_b   1.000
_cell.length_c   1.000
_cell.angle_alpha   90.00
_cell.angle_beta   90.00
_cell.angle_gamma   90.00
#
_symmetry.space_group_name_H-M   'P 1'
#
loop_
_entity.id
_entity.type
_entity.pdbx_description
1 polymer ?
#
loop_
_entity_poly.entity_id
_entity_poly.type
_entity_poly.pdbx_seq_one_letter_code
_entity_poly.pdbx_strand_id
1 'polypeptide(L)'
;MTYLLKVEDFVNIEENKSSFVINDLVAICKRSNNPNRDYLFVNKYQAKHYPVKAHNTLQLFSELYQEIKRQIPSDKRILVVGFSETATGIAQAIMHMALENKDLNTVFYLQTTRESINTDIQNISFEEEHSHASTQKLYYRSDIPDYDTVLFIEDEITTGNTIVNFIEKFQKIKDGISFAAASILNWQNTKNRKIFQEKGIKRIYLVSGQMRDNTPLIELKETILEKPRLTSDVHYHLSDKLNPRTGLTKEEFLVFQETALNRLTSQISRKSKEETIAVIGTEENMWLPIRLAQELDAEVRSTTRSPISLSSEYNYLFHNGLALASAYETNRMTFLYDIERHYDQIIIVYEVMTDAFRATLQNKLQPFSKQTLIFVKQ
;
A
#
# COMPACT_ATOMS: atom_id res chain seq x y z
N MET A 1 27.04 -15.19 6.90
CA MET A 1 26.54 -14.68 8.20
C MET A 1 25.03 -14.84 8.20
N THR A 2 24.42 -14.85 9.39
CA THR A 2 23.00 -15.12 9.56
C THR A 2 22.37 -13.89 10.19
N TYR A 3 21.42 -13.29 9.50
CA TYR A 3 20.64 -12.19 10.03
C TYR A 3 19.71 -12.68 11.15
N LEU A 4 19.63 -11.96 12.27
CA LEU A 4 18.93 -12.42 13.47
C LEU A 4 17.95 -11.40 14.09
N LEU A 5 17.88 -10.19 13.53
CA LEU A 5 17.04 -9.11 14.07
C LEU A 5 15.55 -9.40 13.86
N LYS A 6 14.78 -9.16 14.91
CA LYS A 6 13.34 -9.41 15.03
C LYS A 6 12.58 -8.13 15.32
N VAL A 7 11.24 -8.17 15.19
CA VAL A 7 10.38 -7.03 15.48
C VAL A 7 10.50 -6.59 16.94
N GLU A 8 10.61 -7.55 17.86
CA GLU A 8 10.72 -7.33 19.30
C GLU A 8 12.04 -6.67 19.72
N ASP A 9 13.07 -6.65 18.86
CA ASP A 9 14.31 -5.89 19.12
C ASP A 9 14.08 -4.38 18.98
N PHE A 10 13.07 -3.98 18.19
CA PHE A 10 12.73 -2.59 17.88
C PHE A 10 11.46 -2.11 18.60
N VAL A 11 10.54 -3.02 18.94
CA VAL A 11 9.21 -2.70 19.48
C VAL A 11 8.89 -3.56 20.69
N ASN A 12 8.42 -2.94 21.76
CA ASN A 12 7.71 -3.65 22.83
C ASN A 12 6.27 -3.92 22.34
N ILE A 13 6.03 -5.13 21.82
CA ILE A 13 4.70 -5.56 21.38
C ILE A 13 3.79 -5.72 22.60
N GLU A 14 2.59 -5.14 22.54
CA GLU A 14 1.58 -5.17 23.60
C GLU A 14 0.40 -6.08 23.23
N GLU A 15 -0.03 -6.07 21.97
CA GLU A 15 -1.14 -6.89 21.48
C GLU A 15 -0.94 -7.26 20.01
N ASN A 16 -1.27 -8.49 19.64
CA ASN A 16 -1.42 -8.93 18.25
C ASN A 16 -2.78 -9.65 18.11
N LYS A 17 -3.70 -9.03 17.37
CA LYS A 17 -5.03 -9.56 17.06
C LYS A 17 -5.11 -10.25 15.71
N SER A 18 -4.05 -10.16 14.90
CA SER A 18 -3.98 -10.84 13.62
C SER A 18 -3.71 -12.34 13.82
N SER A 19 -4.07 -13.16 12.85
CA SER A 19 -3.72 -14.59 12.86
C SER A 19 -2.23 -14.85 12.55
N PHE A 20 -1.50 -13.82 12.12
CA PHE A 20 -0.10 -13.92 11.71
C PHE A 20 0.85 -13.77 12.91
N VAL A 21 1.83 -14.65 13.02
CA VAL A 21 2.93 -14.51 13.98
C VAL A 21 3.74 -13.26 13.63
N ILE A 22 4.12 -12.43 14.61
CA ILE A 22 4.66 -11.08 14.36
C ILE A 22 5.93 -11.05 13.48
N ASN A 23 6.87 -11.99 13.69
CA ASN A 23 8.09 -12.11 12.88
C ASN A 23 7.87 -12.78 11.52
N ASP A 24 6.74 -13.46 11.33
CA ASP A 24 6.30 -13.90 10.01
C ASP A 24 5.63 -12.75 9.26
N LEU A 25 4.75 -12.00 9.93
CA LEU A 25 4.05 -10.83 9.40
C LEU A 25 5.02 -9.73 8.94
N VAL A 26 6.03 -9.41 9.76
CA VAL A 26 6.94 -8.28 9.55
C VAL A 26 8.40 -8.75 9.63
N ALA A 27 9.20 -8.40 8.63
CA ALA A 27 10.66 -8.46 8.71
C ALA A 27 11.24 -7.06 8.99
N ILE A 28 12.36 -7.01 9.71
CA ILE A 28 13.17 -5.80 9.82
C ILE A 28 14.17 -5.78 8.66
N CYS A 29 14.14 -4.73 7.83
CA CYS A 29 15.07 -4.55 6.71
C CYS A 29 15.79 -3.20 6.82
N LYS A 30 16.99 -3.09 6.25
CA LYS A 30 17.79 -1.86 6.26
C LYS A 30 17.37 -0.89 5.15
N ARG A 31 17.26 0.40 5.45
CA ARG A 31 17.13 1.50 4.48
C ARG A 31 18.51 1.94 4.00
N SER A 32 18.71 2.01 2.70
CA SER A 32 20.04 2.29 2.11
C SER A 32 20.45 3.77 2.15
N ASN A 33 19.54 4.69 2.48
CA ASN A 33 19.76 6.14 2.33
C ASN A 33 19.23 7.00 3.50
N ASN A 34 18.99 6.43 4.69
CA ASN A 34 18.59 7.20 5.87
C ASN A 34 19.40 6.79 7.12
N PRO A 35 20.46 7.56 7.49
CA PRO A 35 21.31 7.21 8.63
C PRO A 35 20.67 7.46 10.00
N ASN A 36 19.54 8.19 10.08
CA ASN A 36 18.89 8.55 11.35
C ASN A 36 17.81 7.54 11.79
N ARG A 37 17.26 6.76 10.83
CA ARG A 37 16.40 5.59 11.08
C ARG A 37 16.73 4.60 9.96
N ASP A 38 17.74 3.78 10.18
CA ASP A 38 18.33 2.86 9.20
C ASP A 38 17.48 1.61 8.97
N TYR A 39 16.37 1.44 9.67
CA TYR A 39 15.46 0.28 9.57
C TYR A 39 14.09 0.61 8.97
N LEU A 40 13.43 -0.43 8.46
CA LEU A 40 12.08 -0.43 7.93
C LEU A 40 11.35 -1.70 8.39
N PHE A 41 10.12 -1.55 8.89
CA PHE A 41 9.20 -2.66 9.10
C PHE A 41 8.60 -3.07 7.75
N VAL A 42 9.03 -4.22 7.22
CA VAL A 42 8.53 -4.75 5.96
C VAL A 42 7.47 -5.80 6.25
N ASN A 43 6.20 -5.42 6.11
CA ASN A 43 5.10 -6.37 6.16
C ASN A 43 5.10 -7.25 4.89
N LYS A 44 5.21 -8.56 5.07
CA LYS A 44 5.31 -9.54 3.97
C LYS A 44 3.96 -9.80 3.27
N TYR A 45 2.85 -9.40 3.90
CA TYR A 45 1.48 -9.75 3.52
C TYR A 45 0.63 -8.54 3.04
N GLN A 46 1.21 -7.35 2.94
CA GLN A 46 0.50 -6.18 2.38
C GLN A 46 0.52 -6.10 0.84
N ALA A 47 1.20 -7.03 0.15
CA ALA A 47 1.45 -6.97 -1.30
C ALA A 47 2.11 -5.66 -1.77
N LYS A 48 2.94 -5.05 -0.92
CA LYS A 48 3.79 -3.89 -1.28
C LYS A 48 5.19 -4.37 -1.66
N HIS A 49 6.04 -4.63 -0.66
CA HIS A 49 7.48 -4.88 -0.87
C HIS A 49 7.82 -6.31 -1.26
N TYR A 50 7.12 -7.30 -0.70
CA TYR A 50 7.41 -8.73 -0.83
C TYR A 50 6.33 -9.42 -1.67
N PRO A 51 6.67 -10.35 -2.59
CA PRO A 51 5.69 -11.13 -3.34
C PRO A 51 4.93 -12.08 -2.42
N VAL A 52 3.60 -12.03 -2.49
CA VAL A 52 2.72 -12.84 -1.63
C VAL A 52 1.47 -13.28 -2.38
N LYS A 53 0.99 -14.50 -2.10
CA LYS A 53 -0.31 -14.98 -2.62
C LYS A 53 -1.46 -14.07 -2.15
N ALA A 54 -2.29 -13.62 -3.08
CA ALA A 54 -3.34 -12.63 -2.84
C ALA A 54 -4.31 -12.99 -1.71
N HIS A 55 -4.60 -14.29 -1.49
CA HIS A 55 -5.48 -14.74 -0.40
C HIS A 55 -4.97 -14.34 0.99
N ASN A 56 -3.65 -14.34 1.23
CA ASN A 56 -3.10 -13.94 2.54
C ASN A 56 -3.20 -12.42 2.74
N THR A 57 -3.01 -11.65 1.68
CA THR A 57 -3.21 -10.19 1.70
C THR A 57 -4.66 -9.83 2.02
N LEU A 58 -5.61 -10.52 1.37
CA LEU A 58 -7.04 -10.33 1.61
C LEU A 58 -7.46 -10.80 3.01
N GLN A 59 -6.85 -11.87 3.53
CA GLN A 59 -7.03 -12.28 4.92
C GLN A 59 -6.58 -11.19 5.90
N LEU A 60 -5.37 -10.65 5.74
CA LEU A 60 -4.86 -9.56 6.59
C LEU A 60 -5.76 -8.32 6.56
N PHE A 61 -6.24 -7.95 5.36
CA PHE A 61 -7.15 -6.81 5.21
C PHE A 61 -8.54 -7.11 5.82
N SER A 62 -9.04 -8.34 5.70
CA SER A 62 -10.30 -8.77 6.30
C SER A 62 -10.24 -8.80 7.84
N GLU A 63 -9.11 -9.21 8.42
CA GLU A 63 -8.90 -9.13 9.88
C GLU A 63 -8.98 -7.67 10.36
N LEU A 64 -8.34 -6.73 9.66
CA LEU A 64 -8.46 -5.29 9.98
C LEU A 64 -9.89 -4.78 9.78
N TYR A 65 -10.59 -5.25 8.74
CA TYR A 65 -11.99 -4.94 8.50
C TYR A 65 -12.90 -5.37 9.65
N GLN A 66 -12.69 -6.57 10.22
CA GLN A 66 -13.46 -7.01 11.40
C GLN A 66 -13.19 -6.14 12.63
N GLU A 67 -11.96 -5.69 12.85
CA GLU A 67 -11.65 -4.74 13.93
C GLU A 67 -12.31 -3.37 13.74
N ILE A 68 -12.42 -2.89 12.51
CA ILE A 68 -13.17 -1.67 12.18
C ILE A 68 -14.66 -1.86 12.46
N LYS A 69 -15.26 -2.93 11.94
CA LYS A 69 -16.67 -3.29 12.12
C LYS A 69 -17.08 -3.44 13.59
N ARG A 70 -16.22 -4.02 14.43
CA ARG A 70 -16.45 -4.16 15.88
C ARG A 70 -16.51 -2.80 16.61
N GLN A 71 -15.90 -1.77 16.04
CA GLN A 71 -15.63 -0.52 16.74
C GLN A 71 -16.36 0.70 16.17
N ILE A 72 -16.85 0.65 14.94
CA ILE A 72 -17.66 1.73 14.32
C ILE A 72 -19.12 1.26 14.20
N PRO A 73 -20.10 1.95 14.80
CA PRO A 73 -21.51 1.60 14.67
C PRO A 73 -21.98 1.64 13.22
N SER A 74 -22.74 0.63 12.80
CA SER A 74 -23.16 0.44 11.39
C SER A 74 -24.13 1.50 10.86
N ASP A 75 -24.79 2.26 11.74
CA ASP A 75 -25.64 3.40 11.37
C ASP A 75 -24.83 4.62 10.91
N LYS A 76 -23.57 4.74 11.32
CA LYS A 76 -22.73 5.91 11.03
C LYS A 76 -22.30 5.92 9.57
N ARG A 77 -22.48 7.07 8.92
CA ARG A 77 -22.02 7.34 7.56
C ARG A 77 -20.51 7.58 7.60
N ILE A 78 -19.75 6.72 6.95
CA ILE A 78 -18.28 6.68 7.03
C ILE A 78 -17.66 7.24 5.74
N LEU A 79 -16.87 8.29 5.87
CA LEU A 79 -15.92 8.73 4.85
C LEU A 79 -14.62 7.94 5.03
N VAL A 80 -14.24 7.12 4.06
CA VAL A 80 -13.00 6.33 4.11
C VAL A 80 -11.86 7.15 3.51
N VAL A 81 -10.71 7.23 4.20
CA VAL A 81 -9.53 7.98 3.76
C VAL A 81 -8.27 7.10 3.89
N GLY A 82 -7.76 6.59 2.76
CA GLY A 82 -6.49 5.83 2.72
C GLY A 82 -5.25 6.72 2.59
N PHE A 83 -4.15 6.38 3.26
CA PHE A 83 -2.89 7.12 3.14
C PHE A 83 -1.95 6.53 2.06
N SER A 84 -1.17 7.41 1.43
CA SER A 84 -0.19 7.04 0.40
C SER A 84 1.20 6.72 0.97
N GLU A 85 1.85 5.63 0.57
CA GLU A 85 1.51 4.76 -0.56
C GLU A 85 0.71 3.50 -0.17
N THR A 86 1.18 2.75 0.82
CA THR A 86 0.72 1.36 1.07
C THR A 86 -0.75 1.25 1.43
N ALA A 87 -1.26 2.21 2.22
CA ALA A 87 -2.60 2.13 2.77
C ALA A 87 -3.71 2.48 1.77
N THR A 88 -3.38 2.93 0.57
CA THR A 88 -4.32 3.01 -0.56
C THR A 88 -4.94 1.64 -0.86
N GLY A 89 -4.12 0.59 -1.00
CA GLY A 89 -4.58 -0.78 -1.23
C GLY A 89 -5.44 -1.32 -0.08
N ILE A 90 -5.05 -1.02 1.16
CA ILE A 90 -5.79 -1.42 2.37
C ILE A 90 -7.16 -0.71 2.41
N ALA A 91 -7.20 0.59 2.15
CA ALA A 91 -8.42 1.39 2.19
C ALA A 91 -9.40 1.02 1.08
N GLN A 92 -8.92 0.74 -0.14
CA GLN A 92 -9.77 0.25 -1.22
C GLN A 92 -10.33 -1.14 -0.91
N ALA A 93 -9.56 -2.03 -0.26
CA ALA A 93 -10.06 -3.32 0.22
C ALA A 93 -11.15 -3.17 1.29
N ILE A 94 -10.98 -2.23 2.23
CA ILE A 94 -11.98 -1.93 3.27
C ILE A 94 -13.26 -1.34 2.65
N MET A 95 -13.13 -0.42 1.69
CA MET A 95 -14.28 0.12 0.94
C MET A 95 -15.01 -0.99 0.19
N HIS A 96 -14.28 -1.86 -0.50
CA HIS A 96 -14.85 -3.01 -1.20
C HIS A 96 -15.63 -3.95 -0.27
N MET A 97 -15.02 -4.38 0.84
CA MET A 97 -15.67 -5.26 1.82
C MET A 97 -16.89 -4.60 2.48
N ALA A 98 -16.90 -3.28 2.69
CA ALA A 98 -18.06 -2.56 3.18
C ALA A 98 -19.23 -2.56 2.18
N LEU A 99 -18.94 -2.39 0.89
CA LEU A 99 -19.94 -2.41 -0.17
C LEU A 99 -20.52 -3.82 -0.42
N GLU A 100 -19.69 -4.86 -0.35
CA GLU A 100 -20.15 -6.25 -0.49
C GLU A 100 -20.97 -6.72 0.72
N ASN A 101 -20.43 -6.55 1.94
CA ASN A 101 -21.05 -7.08 3.16
C ASN A 101 -22.23 -6.22 3.66
N LYS A 102 -22.27 -4.93 3.30
CA LYS A 102 -23.33 -3.96 3.66
C LYS A 102 -23.53 -3.77 5.17
N ASP A 103 -22.50 -4.06 5.96
CA ASP A 103 -22.47 -3.99 7.42
C ASP A 103 -21.74 -2.74 7.96
N LEU A 104 -21.08 -1.97 7.09
CA LEU A 104 -20.60 -0.61 7.34
C LEU A 104 -21.17 0.36 6.30
N ASN A 105 -21.75 1.47 6.74
CA ASN A 105 -22.33 2.48 5.85
C ASN A 105 -21.23 3.45 5.33
N THR A 106 -20.30 2.94 4.53
CA THR A 106 -19.32 3.78 3.81
C THR A 106 -20.03 4.63 2.76
N VAL A 107 -19.92 5.96 2.84
CA VAL A 107 -20.64 6.88 1.93
C VAL A 107 -19.78 7.39 0.78
N PHE A 108 -18.46 7.45 0.97
CA PHE A 108 -17.54 7.99 -0.02
C PHE A 108 -16.12 7.48 0.25
N TYR A 109 -15.31 7.39 -0.81
CA TYR A 109 -13.90 7.00 -0.76
C TYR A 109 -12.99 8.16 -1.12
N LEU A 110 -11.95 8.39 -0.31
CA LEU A 110 -10.82 9.25 -0.60
C LEU A 110 -9.51 8.49 -0.36
N GLN A 111 -8.43 8.98 -0.96
CA GLN A 111 -7.07 8.66 -0.53
C GLN A 111 -6.17 9.88 -0.65
N THR A 112 -5.13 9.93 0.18
CA THR A 112 -4.01 10.84 -0.07
C THR A 112 -3.19 10.33 -1.26
N THR A 113 -2.48 11.24 -1.91
CA THR A 113 -1.50 10.92 -2.94
C THR A 113 -0.31 11.86 -2.85
N ARG A 114 0.85 11.39 -3.28
CA ARG A 114 2.04 12.24 -3.46
C ARG A 114 2.07 12.85 -4.87
N GLU A 115 1.30 12.30 -5.80
CA GLU A 115 1.27 12.74 -7.20
C GLU A 115 0.55 14.08 -7.37
N SER A 116 0.90 14.78 -8.46
CA SER A 116 0.22 16.01 -8.86
C SER A 116 -0.79 15.67 -9.95
N ILE A 117 -2.07 15.81 -9.64
CA ILE A 117 -3.17 15.54 -10.56
C ILE A 117 -3.63 16.85 -11.17
N ASN A 118 -3.78 16.88 -12.49
CA ASN A 118 -4.39 17.99 -13.21
C ASN A 118 -5.92 17.95 -13.01
N THR A 119 -6.42 18.68 -12.02
CA THR A 119 -7.84 18.72 -11.65
C THR A 119 -8.16 20.01 -10.89
N ASP A 120 -9.39 20.50 -11.05
CA ASP A 120 -9.93 21.66 -10.32
C ASP A 120 -10.48 21.28 -8.93
N ILE A 121 -10.43 19.99 -8.53
CA ILE A 121 -10.88 19.53 -7.22
C ILE A 121 -10.01 20.15 -6.12
N GLN A 122 -10.66 20.65 -5.06
CA GLN A 122 -9.99 21.30 -3.93
C GLN A 122 -8.99 20.37 -3.24
N ASN A 123 -7.70 20.70 -3.29
CA ASN A 123 -6.69 20.00 -2.49
C ASN A 123 -6.62 20.59 -1.08
N ILE A 124 -6.87 19.77 -0.05
CA ILE A 124 -6.86 20.17 1.37
C ILE A 124 -5.58 19.78 2.13
N SER A 125 -4.47 19.63 1.39
CA SER A 125 -3.14 19.27 1.91
C SER A 125 -2.59 20.19 3.01
N PHE A 126 -1.55 19.70 3.68
CA PHE A 126 -0.62 20.50 4.49
C PHE A 126 0.82 20.14 4.10
N GLU A 127 1.73 21.09 4.33
CA GLU A 127 3.17 20.85 4.30
C GLU A 127 3.61 20.44 5.71
N GLU A 128 4.47 19.42 5.80
CA GLU A 128 4.99 18.94 7.09
C GLU A 128 6.29 19.69 7.41
N GLU A 129 6.30 20.52 8.45
CA GLU A 129 7.31 21.58 8.67
C GLU A 129 8.77 21.09 8.77
N HIS A 130 9.01 19.79 8.98
CA HIS A 130 10.33 19.23 9.29
C HIS A 130 10.70 17.94 8.53
N SER A 131 10.15 17.70 7.34
CA SER A 131 10.61 16.60 6.47
C SER A 131 10.86 17.06 5.04
N HIS A 132 11.97 16.61 4.44
CA HIS A 132 12.25 16.78 2.99
C HIS A 132 11.33 15.87 2.12
N ALA A 133 10.11 15.60 2.58
CA ALA A 133 9.21 14.63 1.98
C ALA A 133 8.18 15.29 1.07
N SER A 134 7.79 14.55 0.03
CA SER A 134 6.70 14.89 -0.88
C SER A 134 5.39 15.19 -0.13
N THR A 135 4.85 16.40 -0.28
CA THR A 135 3.59 16.86 0.31
C THR A 135 2.46 15.87 0.04
N GLN A 136 1.78 15.38 1.10
CA GLN A 136 0.60 14.53 0.92
C GLN A 136 -0.59 15.39 0.48
N LYS A 137 -1.09 15.15 -0.72
CA LYS A 137 -2.27 15.80 -1.30
C LYS A 137 -3.52 14.99 -1.00
N LEU A 138 -4.63 15.68 -0.77
CA LEU A 138 -5.95 15.06 -0.56
C LEU A 138 -6.98 15.89 -1.31
N TYR A 139 -7.50 15.35 -2.40
CA TYR A 139 -8.46 16.02 -3.27
C TYR A 139 -9.88 15.82 -2.74
N TYR A 140 -10.44 16.86 -2.12
CA TYR A 140 -11.75 16.85 -1.48
C TYR A 140 -12.81 17.34 -2.48
N ARG A 141 -13.68 16.42 -2.93
CA ARG A 141 -14.75 16.74 -3.88
C ARG A 141 -15.90 17.52 -3.22
N SER A 142 -16.57 18.36 -3.99
CA SER A 142 -17.73 19.15 -3.56
C SER A 142 -19.03 18.34 -3.45
N ASP A 143 -19.08 17.14 -4.05
CA ASP A 143 -20.24 16.24 -4.05
C ASP A 143 -20.15 15.11 -3.00
N ILE A 144 -19.20 15.20 -2.06
CA ILE A 144 -19.09 14.25 -0.92
C ILE A 144 -20.39 14.28 -0.11
N PRO A 145 -21.13 13.15 0.00
CA PRO A 145 -22.36 13.08 0.79
C PRO A 145 -22.10 13.32 2.27
N ASP A 146 -23.15 13.73 3.00
CA ASP A 146 -23.05 14.02 4.42
C ASP A 146 -22.62 12.78 5.24
N TYR A 147 -21.55 12.92 6.05
CA TYR A 147 -20.90 11.84 6.81
C TYR A 147 -20.81 12.14 8.32
N ASP A 148 -20.81 11.10 9.15
CA ASP A 148 -20.73 11.20 10.61
C ASP A 148 -19.34 10.86 11.17
N THR A 149 -18.57 10.06 10.43
CA THR A 149 -17.24 9.60 10.84
C THR A 149 -16.26 9.65 9.68
N VAL A 150 -15.06 10.17 9.91
CA VAL A 150 -13.92 10.00 9.00
C VAL A 150 -13.06 8.85 9.52
N LEU A 151 -12.89 7.83 8.69
CA LEU A 151 -12.09 6.64 8.95
C LEU A 151 -10.79 6.72 8.15
N PHE A 152 -9.71 7.06 8.85
CA PHE A 152 -8.35 7.06 8.32
C PHE A 152 -7.78 5.64 8.34
N ILE A 153 -7.19 5.21 7.22
CA ILE A 153 -6.55 3.90 7.06
C ILE A 153 -5.06 4.09 6.78
N GLU A 154 -4.20 3.46 7.58
CA GLU A 154 -2.73 3.52 7.44
C GLU A 154 -2.08 2.12 7.53
N ASP A 155 -0.86 1.94 7.02
CA ASP A 155 -0.10 0.69 7.19
C ASP A 155 0.62 0.61 8.56
N GLU A 156 1.36 1.67 8.92
CA GLU A 156 2.09 1.87 10.18
C GLU A 156 1.80 3.25 10.79
N ILE A 157 1.21 3.31 12.01
CA ILE A 157 1.09 4.55 12.78
C ILE A 157 2.17 4.62 13.86
N THR A 158 3.06 5.63 13.78
CA THR A 158 4.10 5.90 14.80
C THR A 158 3.77 7.13 15.65
N THR A 159 3.76 8.33 15.06
CA THR A 159 3.29 9.55 15.76
C THR A 159 1.78 9.73 15.60
N GLY A 160 1.29 9.52 14.38
CA GLY A 160 -0.07 9.89 14.00
C GLY A 160 -0.24 11.39 13.71
N ASN A 161 0.86 12.16 13.64
CA ASN A 161 0.82 13.60 13.34
C ASN A 161 0.12 13.88 12.00
N THR A 162 0.38 13.07 10.97
CA THR A 162 -0.23 13.19 9.65
C THR A 162 -1.77 13.09 9.72
N ILE A 163 -2.29 12.19 10.56
CA ILE A 163 -3.72 12.02 10.81
C ILE A 163 -4.28 13.23 11.59
N VAL A 164 -3.57 13.68 12.62
CA VAL A 164 -3.94 14.86 13.42
C VAL A 164 -4.03 16.13 12.55
N ASN A 165 -3.08 16.33 11.65
CA ASN A 165 -3.05 17.47 10.74
C ASN A 165 -4.23 17.42 9.74
N PHE A 166 -4.59 16.23 9.23
CA PHE A 166 -5.79 16.09 8.41
C PHE A 166 -7.07 16.34 9.21
N ILE A 167 -7.17 15.87 10.45
CA ILE A 167 -8.32 16.16 11.34
C ILE A 167 -8.57 17.66 11.46
N GLU A 168 -7.52 18.46 11.62
CA GLU A 168 -7.62 19.92 11.70
C GLU A 168 -8.04 20.60 10.38
N LYS A 169 -7.92 19.90 9.24
CA LYS A 169 -8.49 20.31 7.96
C LYS A 169 -9.96 19.91 7.87
N PHE A 170 -10.30 18.66 8.22
CA PHE A 170 -11.68 18.16 8.24
C PHE A 170 -12.57 18.96 9.19
N GLN A 171 -12.09 19.32 10.38
CA GLN A 171 -12.82 20.15 11.35
C GLN A 171 -13.12 21.57 10.83
N LYS A 172 -12.30 22.10 9.90
CA LYS A 172 -12.59 23.40 9.24
C LYS A 172 -13.62 23.29 8.11
N ILE A 173 -13.90 22.08 7.64
CA ILE A 173 -14.90 21.80 6.60
C ILE A 173 -16.25 21.44 7.25
N LYS A 174 -16.22 20.64 8.32
CA LYS A 174 -17.43 20.18 9.00
C LYS A 174 -17.21 19.95 10.51
N ASP A 175 -18.09 20.55 11.31
CA ASP A 175 -18.20 20.32 12.75
C ASP A 175 -18.98 19.04 13.11
N GLY A 176 -18.83 18.58 14.35
CA GLY A 176 -19.64 17.49 14.92
C GLY A 176 -19.34 16.08 14.40
N ILE A 177 -18.31 15.91 13.57
CA ILE A 177 -17.85 14.61 13.05
C ILE A 177 -16.94 13.88 14.03
N SER A 178 -17.03 12.54 14.03
CA SER A 178 -16.15 11.65 14.77
C SER A 178 -14.95 11.20 13.93
N PHE A 179 -13.86 10.80 14.58
CA PHE A 179 -12.65 10.34 13.90
C PHE A 179 -12.24 8.94 14.36
N ALA A 180 -11.85 8.10 13.41
CA ALA A 180 -11.26 6.80 13.65
C ALA A 180 -9.99 6.64 12.81
N ALA A 181 -8.98 5.97 13.37
CA ALA A 181 -7.74 5.64 12.70
C ALA A 181 -7.50 4.13 12.83
N ALA A 182 -7.53 3.43 11.70
CA ALA A 182 -7.29 2.00 11.60
C ALA A 182 -5.93 1.72 10.95
N SER A 183 -5.19 0.76 11.51
CA SER A 183 -3.82 0.48 11.09
C SER A 183 -3.47 -1.01 11.20
N ILE A 184 -2.58 -1.51 10.35
CA ILE A 184 -2.06 -2.88 10.53
C ILE A 184 -1.08 -2.89 11.72
N LEU A 185 -0.17 -1.92 11.76
CA LEU A 185 0.83 -1.75 12.83
C LEU A 185 0.61 -0.40 13.55
N ASN A 186 0.53 -0.41 14.88
CA ASN A 186 0.38 0.80 15.69
C ASN A 186 1.44 0.88 16.81
N TRP A 187 2.46 1.69 16.58
CA TRP A 187 3.62 1.87 17.45
C TRP A 187 3.56 3.17 18.27
N GLN A 188 2.37 3.77 18.42
CA GLN A 188 2.19 5.02 19.16
C GLN A 188 2.65 4.86 20.62
N ASN A 189 3.57 5.71 21.06
CA ASN A 189 3.93 5.80 22.47
C ASN A 189 2.80 6.42 23.31
N THR A 190 2.92 6.35 24.65
CA THR A 190 1.94 6.91 25.60
C THR A 190 1.55 8.37 25.32
N LYS A 191 2.50 9.24 24.91
CA LYS A 191 2.21 10.65 24.57
C LYS A 191 1.30 10.74 23.35
N ASN A 192 1.61 10.02 22.28
CA ASN A 192 0.86 10.05 21.02
C ASN A 192 -0.54 9.43 21.18
N ARG A 193 -0.66 8.37 21.99
CA ARG A 193 -1.96 7.79 22.39
C ARG A 193 -2.83 8.79 23.13
N LYS A 194 -2.25 9.60 24.03
CA LYS A 194 -2.96 10.66 24.76
C LYS A 194 -3.48 11.75 23.82
N ILE A 195 -2.70 12.18 22.83
CA ILE A 195 -3.16 13.14 21.80
C ILE A 195 -4.38 12.58 21.03
N PHE A 196 -4.36 11.29 20.67
CA PHE A 196 -5.50 10.64 20.03
C PHE A 196 -6.73 10.62 20.95
N GLN A 197 -6.56 10.28 22.23
CA GLN A 197 -7.64 10.29 23.21
C GLN A 197 -8.25 11.69 23.41
N GLU A 198 -7.41 12.72 23.55
CA GLU A 198 -7.83 14.13 23.74
C GLU A 198 -8.57 14.69 22.51
N LYS A 199 -8.18 14.28 21.30
CA LYS A 199 -8.89 14.62 20.05
C LYS A 199 -10.05 13.65 19.72
N GLY A 200 -10.40 12.72 20.61
CA GLY A 200 -11.52 11.79 20.41
C GLY A 200 -11.32 10.75 19.29
N ILE A 201 -10.07 10.52 18.86
CA ILE A 201 -9.73 9.63 17.75
C ILE A 201 -9.79 8.18 18.22
N LYS A 202 -10.69 7.39 17.65
CA LYS A 202 -10.77 5.95 17.94
C LYS A 202 -9.58 5.22 17.31
N ARG A 203 -8.74 4.59 18.14
CA ARG A 203 -7.53 3.86 17.72
C ARG A 203 -7.86 2.39 17.45
N ILE A 204 -7.86 2.00 16.18
CA ILE A 204 -8.17 0.65 15.69
C ILE A 204 -6.89 0.05 15.09
N TYR A 205 -6.61 -1.22 15.39
CA TYR A 205 -5.36 -1.86 14.94
C TYR A 205 -5.44 -3.39 14.97
N LEU A 206 -4.58 -4.02 14.16
CA LEU A 206 -4.27 -5.45 14.28
C LEU A 206 -3.14 -5.71 15.28
N VAL A 207 -2.01 -5.03 15.13
CA VAL A 207 -0.87 -5.14 16.06
C VAL A 207 -0.63 -3.80 16.74
N SER A 208 -0.42 -3.80 18.05
CA SER A 208 0.03 -2.61 18.77
C SER A 208 1.23 -2.88 19.68
N GLY A 209 1.97 -1.81 19.93
CA GLY A 209 3.15 -1.79 20.79
C GLY A 209 3.68 -0.39 20.95
N GLN A 210 4.90 -0.27 21.46
CA GLN A 210 5.63 0.98 21.55
C GLN A 210 7.06 0.78 21.03
N MET A 211 7.54 1.71 20.20
CA MET A 211 8.94 1.77 19.78
C MET A 211 9.86 1.78 21.01
N ARG A 212 10.98 1.06 20.94
CA ARG A 212 12.07 1.17 21.92
C ARG A 212 12.89 2.43 21.65
N ASP A 213 13.37 3.07 22.71
CA ASP A 213 14.22 4.26 22.61
C ASP A 213 15.59 3.92 22.00
N ASN A 214 16.11 2.72 22.28
CA ASN A 214 17.36 2.20 21.73
C ASN A 214 17.05 1.02 20.79
N THR A 215 17.02 1.28 19.49
CA THR A 215 16.93 0.24 18.45
C THR A 215 18.32 -0.18 17.98
N PRO A 216 18.57 -1.47 17.69
CA PRO A 216 19.88 -1.90 17.20
C PRO A 216 20.14 -1.38 15.79
N LEU A 217 21.42 -1.10 15.49
CA LEU A 217 21.88 -0.76 14.14
C LEU A 217 21.86 -1.99 13.22
N ILE A 218 21.62 -1.78 11.93
CA ILE A 218 21.59 -2.86 10.95
C ILE A 218 22.90 -2.92 10.15
N GLU A 219 23.81 -3.78 10.60
CA GLU A 219 25.00 -4.18 9.85
C GLU A 219 24.65 -5.32 8.88
N LEU A 220 25.03 -5.20 7.61
CA LEU A 220 24.77 -6.18 6.55
C LEU A 220 25.96 -6.29 5.61
N LYS A 221 26.18 -7.50 5.08
CA LYS A 221 27.01 -7.69 3.88
C LYS A 221 26.20 -7.36 2.62
N GLU A 222 26.14 -6.07 2.28
CA GLU A 222 25.31 -5.56 1.20
C GLU A 222 25.71 -6.07 -0.20
N THR A 223 24.72 -6.33 -1.06
CA THR A 223 24.90 -6.84 -2.44
C THR A 223 24.42 -5.83 -3.49
N ILE A 224 24.94 -5.95 -4.72
CA ILE A 224 24.65 -5.04 -5.84
C ILE A 224 23.55 -5.62 -6.74
N LEU A 225 22.70 -4.75 -7.29
CA LEU A 225 21.65 -5.08 -8.25
C LEU A 225 22.22 -5.66 -9.56
N GLU A 226 21.90 -6.91 -9.90
CA GLU A 226 22.28 -7.54 -11.18
C GLU A 226 21.37 -7.11 -12.35
N LYS A 227 21.80 -7.40 -13.60
CA LYS A 227 21.18 -6.89 -14.86
C LYS A 227 21.02 -7.99 -15.93
N PRO A 228 19.81 -8.48 -16.22
CA PRO A 228 19.57 -9.50 -17.27
C PRO A 228 18.59 -9.05 -18.42
N ARG A 229 18.33 -9.89 -19.46
CA ARG A 229 17.71 -9.53 -20.79
C ARG A 229 16.78 -10.62 -21.44
N LEU A 230 15.76 -10.23 -22.26
CA LEU A 230 14.73 -11.06 -22.98
C LEU A 230 14.09 -10.31 -24.19
N THR A 231 12.95 -10.79 -24.70
CA THR A 231 12.24 -10.34 -25.93
C THR A 231 10.70 -10.42 -25.82
N SER A 232 10.02 -9.50 -26.52
CA SER A 232 8.56 -9.42 -26.85
C SER A 232 7.58 -8.99 -25.74
N ASP A 233 6.73 -8.00 -26.09
CA ASP A 233 5.79 -7.28 -25.21
C ASP A 233 4.37 -7.28 -25.81
N VAL A 234 3.31 -7.24 -24.98
CA VAL A 234 1.92 -7.06 -25.42
C VAL A 234 1.22 -5.97 -24.60
N HIS A 235 0.56 -5.02 -25.28
CA HIS A 235 -0.05 -3.85 -24.65
C HIS A 235 -1.57 -3.79 -24.79
N TYR A 236 -2.24 -3.50 -23.67
CA TYR A 236 -3.67 -3.27 -23.57
C TYR A 236 -3.96 -1.95 -22.85
N HIS A 237 -5.06 -1.30 -23.24
CA HIS A 237 -5.48 0.01 -22.72
C HIS A 237 -6.92 -0.07 -22.22
N LEU A 238 -7.12 0.22 -20.93
CA LEU A 238 -8.43 0.39 -20.31
C LEU A 238 -8.68 1.90 -20.06
N SER A 239 -9.90 2.27 -19.67
CA SER A 239 -10.44 3.62 -19.90
C SER A 239 -10.31 4.59 -18.72
N ASP A 240 -9.81 5.79 -19.05
CA ASP A 240 -9.22 6.81 -18.16
C ASP A 240 -10.18 7.61 -17.25
N LYS A 241 -11.42 7.16 -17.00
CA LYS A 241 -12.47 8.05 -16.42
C LYS A 241 -12.53 8.15 -14.90
N LEU A 242 -12.06 7.16 -14.15
CA LEU A 242 -12.19 7.12 -12.69
C LEU A 242 -10.82 6.94 -12.03
N ASN A 243 -10.46 7.85 -11.12
CA ASN A 243 -9.19 7.86 -10.42
C ASN A 243 -9.44 7.89 -8.89
N PRO A 244 -9.03 6.87 -8.12
CA PRO A 244 -9.23 6.83 -6.67
C PRO A 244 -8.64 8.03 -5.94
N ARG A 245 -7.55 8.63 -6.46
CA ARG A 245 -6.88 9.80 -5.87
C ARG A 245 -7.70 11.09 -5.93
N THR A 246 -8.68 11.18 -6.83
CA THR A 246 -9.62 12.31 -6.88
C THR A 246 -10.88 12.06 -6.05
N GLY A 247 -10.98 10.91 -5.39
CA GLY A 247 -12.16 10.50 -4.63
C GLY A 247 -13.25 9.88 -5.51
N LEU A 248 -14.01 8.94 -4.93
CA LEU A 248 -15.05 8.17 -5.62
C LEU A 248 -16.32 8.03 -4.74
N THR A 249 -17.49 8.13 -5.37
CA THR A 249 -18.76 7.68 -4.74
C THR A 249 -18.79 6.16 -4.59
N LYS A 250 -19.82 5.59 -3.93
CA LYS A 250 -20.01 4.14 -3.86
C LYS A 250 -20.14 3.53 -5.26
N GLU A 251 -20.94 4.15 -6.11
CA GLU A 251 -21.29 3.72 -7.46
C GLU A 251 -20.07 3.82 -8.39
N GLU A 252 -19.34 4.92 -8.32
CA GLU A 252 -18.07 5.09 -9.04
C GLU A 252 -17.04 4.05 -8.59
N PHE A 253 -16.93 3.75 -7.29
CA PHE A 253 -16.01 2.73 -6.79
C PHE A 253 -16.35 1.32 -7.30
N LEU A 254 -17.64 0.95 -7.34
CA LEU A 254 -18.10 -0.30 -7.94
C LEU A 254 -17.77 -0.37 -9.44
N VAL A 255 -18.09 0.69 -10.19
CA VAL A 255 -17.78 0.77 -11.63
C VAL A 255 -16.27 0.69 -11.89
N PHE A 256 -15.46 1.38 -11.08
CA PHE A 256 -14.00 1.36 -11.12
C PHE A 256 -13.45 -0.07 -10.98
N GLN A 257 -13.83 -0.77 -9.91
CA GLN A 257 -13.28 -2.11 -9.64
C GLN A 257 -13.78 -3.16 -10.66
N GLU A 258 -15.08 -3.18 -10.98
CA GLU A 258 -15.67 -4.21 -11.83
C GLU A 258 -15.26 -4.04 -13.30
N THR A 259 -15.28 -2.79 -13.79
CA THR A 259 -14.88 -2.51 -15.18
C THR A 259 -13.40 -2.75 -15.39
N ALA A 260 -12.55 -2.40 -14.42
CA ALA A 260 -11.13 -2.70 -14.50
C ALA A 260 -10.88 -4.20 -14.43
N LEU A 261 -11.44 -4.91 -13.43
CA LEU A 261 -11.17 -6.33 -13.22
C LEU A 261 -11.65 -7.21 -14.39
N ASN A 262 -12.89 -7.02 -14.86
CA ASN A 262 -13.43 -7.78 -16.00
C ASN A 262 -12.60 -7.59 -17.29
N ARG A 263 -12.05 -6.38 -17.49
CA ARG A 263 -11.18 -6.09 -18.64
C ARG A 263 -9.76 -6.60 -18.43
N LEU A 264 -9.23 -6.60 -17.21
CA LEU A 264 -7.94 -7.23 -16.88
C LEU A 264 -8.03 -8.73 -17.17
N THR A 265 -8.98 -9.44 -16.57
CA THR A 265 -9.11 -10.90 -16.68
C THR A 265 -9.37 -11.37 -18.11
N SER A 266 -10.20 -10.65 -18.88
CA SER A 266 -10.49 -11.02 -20.28
C SER A 266 -9.31 -10.89 -21.26
N GLN A 267 -8.23 -10.17 -20.91
CA GLN A 267 -7.01 -10.11 -21.71
C GLN A 267 -5.94 -11.13 -21.28
N ILE A 268 -6.16 -11.86 -20.18
CA ILE A 268 -5.17 -12.73 -19.57
C ILE A 268 -5.59 -14.19 -19.73
N SER A 269 -4.89 -14.91 -20.59
CA SER A 269 -5.12 -16.33 -20.85
C SER A 269 -4.09 -17.19 -20.13
N ARG A 270 -4.52 -17.91 -19.08
CA ARG A 270 -3.74 -19.01 -18.48
C ARG A 270 -3.60 -20.16 -19.48
N LYS A 271 -2.38 -20.63 -19.70
CA LYS A 271 -2.04 -21.79 -20.53
C LYS A 271 -2.22 -23.11 -19.80
N SER A 272 -2.05 -23.12 -18.48
CA SER A 272 -2.37 -24.25 -17.62
C SER A 272 -2.73 -23.82 -16.20
N LYS A 273 -3.07 -24.77 -15.32
CA LYS A 273 -3.34 -24.47 -13.90
C LYS A 273 -2.05 -24.29 -13.09
N GLU A 274 -1.01 -24.98 -13.51
CA GLU A 274 0.33 -25.03 -12.92
C GLU A 274 1.16 -23.77 -13.24
N GLU A 275 0.72 -22.96 -14.21
CA GLU A 275 1.36 -21.72 -14.61
C GLU A 275 1.50 -20.74 -13.44
N THR A 276 2.75 -20.34 -13.18
CA THR A 276 3.13 -19.43 -12.10
C THR A 276 3.04 -17.98 -12.56
N ILE A 277 2.19 -17.19 -11.90
CA ILE A 277 1.91 -15.80 -12.28
C ILE A 277 2.35 -14.85 -11.16
N ALA A 278 3.01 -13.77 -11.54
CA ALA A 278 3.23 -12.59 -10.70
C ALA A 278 2.45 -11.39 -11.25
N VAL A 279 1.67 -10.72 -10.40
CA VAL A 279 1.03 -9.44 -10.70
C VAL A 279 1.77 -8.32 -9.97
N ILE A 280 2.13 -7.27 -10.70
CA ILE A 280 2.92 -6.15 -10.19
C ILE A 280 2.13 -4.85 -10.36
N GLY A 281 1.80 -4.20 -9.25
CA GLY A 281 1.27 -2.84 -9.22
C GLY A 281 2.36 -1.76 -9.22
N THR A 282 1.94 -0.50 -9.39
CA THR A 282 2.84 0.66 -9.45
C THR A 282 2.60 1.62 -8.28
N GLU A 283 3.53 1.71 -7.35
CA GLU A 283 3.52 2.65 -6.20
C GLU A 283 2.19 2.64 -5.41
N GLU A 284 1.31 3.61 -5.66
CA GLU A 284 -0.01 3.76 -5.01
C GLU A 284 -1.11 2.88 -5.64
N ASN A 285 -0.85 2.27 -6.80
CA ASN A 285 -1.76 1.30 -7.41
C ASN A 285 -1.48 -0.11 -6.86
N MET A 286 -2.27 -0.53 -5.87
CA MET A 286 -2.14 -1.84 -5.22
C MET A 286 -3.40 -2.70 -5.31
N TRP A 287 -4.59 -2.11 -5.19
CA TRP A 287 -5.84 -2.86 -5.03
C TRP A 287 -6.23 -3.71 -6.25
N LEU A 288 -6.19 -3.13 -7.45
CA LEU A 288 -6.48 -3.86 -8.67
C LEU A 288 -5.44 -4.96 -8.99
N PRO A 289 -4.12 -4.74 -8.79
CA PRO A 289 -3.14 -5.83 -8.75
C PRO A 289 -3.54 -6.98 -7.80
N ILE A 290 -3.97 -6.66 -6.58
CA ILE A 290 -4.37 -7.68 -5.57
C ILE A 290 -5.64 -8.43 -6.02
N ARG A 291 -6.66 -7.72 -6.52
CA ARG A 291 -7.88 -8.35 -7.05
C ARG A 291 -7.61 -9.20 -8.28
N LEU A 292 -6.79 -8.74 -9.21
CA LEU A 292 -6.39 -9.53 -10.36
C LEU A 292 -5.62 -10.79 -9.93
N ALA A 293 -4.71 -10.66 -8.96
CA ALA A 293 -3.98 -11.80 -8.43
C ALA A 293 -4.87 -12.78 -7.66
N GLN A 294 -5.98 -12.34 -7.08
CA GLN A 294 -7.00 -13.22 -6.51
C GLN A 294 -7.68 -14.07 -7.60
N GLU A 295 -8.19 -13.44 -8.66
CA GLU A 295 -8.83 -14.15 -9.79
C GLU A 295 -7.86 -15.12 -10.51
N LEU A 296 -6.56 -14.80 -10.51
CA LEU A 296 -5.51 -15.58 -11.16
C LEU A 296 -4.76 -16.55 -10.23
N ASP A 297 -5.09 -16.65 -8.93
CA ASP A 297 -4.27 -17.34 -7.91
C ASP A 297 -2.75 -17.04 -8.06
N ALA A 298 -2.42 -15.76 -8.18
CA ALA A 298 -1.08 -15.27 -8.44
C ALA A 298 -0.39 -14.78 -7.15
N GLU A 299 0.94 -14.66 -7.20
CA GLU A 299 1.65 -13.80 -6.27
C GLU A 299 1.50 -12.33 -6.69
N VAL A 300 1.44 -11.43 -5.72
CA VAL A 300 1.29 -9.99 -5.96
C VAL A 300 2.23 -9.16 -5.10
N ARG A 301 2.73 -8.08 -5.68
CA ARG A 301 3.49 -6.99 -5.03
C ARG A 301 3.28 -5.69 -5.81
N SER A 302 3.86 -4.59 -5.34
CA SER A 302 3.89 -3.32 -6.10
C SER A 302 5.28 -2.68 -6.04
N THR A 303 5.60 -1.81 -7.00
CA THR A 303 6.81 -0.99 -6.86
C THR A 303 6.71 -0.07 -5.65
N THR A 304 7.85 0.28 -5.04
CA THR A 304 7.91 1.12 -3.83
C THR A 304 8.93 2.25 -4.01
N ARG A 305 8.73 3.39 -3.35
CA ARG A 305 9.76 4.44 -3.24
C ARG A 305 10.80 4.16 -2.17
N SER A 306 10.53 3.20 -1.27
CA SER A 306 11.40 2.86 -0.15
C SER A 306 12.64 2.09 -0.62
N PRO A 307 13.86 2.65 -0.51
CA PRO A 307 15.07 2.00 -0.97
C PRO A 307 15.66 1.14 0.17
N ILE A 308 15.35 -0.14 0.11
CA ILE A 308 15.82 -1.17 1.02
C ILE A 308 17.14 -1.73 0.51
N SER A 309 18.15 -1.86 1.39
CA SER A 309 19.42 -2.52 1.09
C SER A 309 19.20 -4.02 0.85
N LEU A 310 20.01 -4.61 -0.01
CA LEU A 310 20.05 -6.05 -0.28
C LEU A 310 21.16 -6.72 0.53
N SER A 311 21.01 -7.98 0.92
CA SER A 311 22.08 -8.74 1.59
C SER A 311 22.09 -10.22 1.20
N SER A 312 23.27 -10.83 1.20
CA SER A 312 23.47 -12.27 0.96
C SER A 312 23.29 -13.16 2.20
N GLU A 313 22.82 -12.59 3.32
CA GLU A 313 22.70 -13.29 4.59
C GLU A 313 21.39 -14.07 4.72
N TYR A 314 21.49 -15.35 5.09
CA TYR A 314 20.45 -16.39 4.92
C TYR A 314 19.02 -16.04 5.40
N ASN A 315 18.89 -15.21 6.43
CA ASN A 315 17.61 -14.84 7.04
C ASN A 315 17.14 -13.41 6.66
N TYR A 316 17.92 -12.67 5.87
CA TYR A 316 17.56 -11.31 5.47
C TYR A 316 16.55 -11.35 4.31
N LEU A 317 15.47 -10.56 4.38
CA LEU A 317 14.32 -10.74 3.49
C LEU A 317 14.61 -10.55 2.00
N PHE A 318 15.57 -9.68 1.65
CA PHE A 318 15.81 -9.29 0.26
C PHE A 318 17.28 -9.50 -0.16
N HIS A 319 17.48 -10.54 -0.98
CA HIS A 319 18.78 -10.86 -1.58
C HIS A 319 19.01 -10.13 -2.91
N ASN A 320 17.93 -9.86 -3.64
CA ASN A 320 17.91 -9.31 -4.99
C ASN A 320 16.79 -8.26 -5.17
N GLY A 321 16.88 -7.48 -6.25
CA GLY A 321 15.87 -6.47 -6.61
C GLY A 321 16.23 -5.68 -7.87
N LEU A 322 15.37 -4.74 -8.24
CA LEU A 322 15.57 -3.78 -9.32
C LEU A 322 15.25 -2.38 -8.84
N ALA A 323 16.06 -1.42 -9.27
CA ALA A 323 15.66 -0.01 -9.31
C ALA A 323 15.05 0.30 -10.70
N LEU A 324 13.82 0.83 -10.71
CA LEU A 324 13.05 1.23 -11.89
C LEU A 324 12.78 2.74 -11.82
N ALA A 325 12.46 3.40 -12.93
CA ALA A 325 11.87 4.75 -12.83
C ALA A 325 10.44 4.66 -12.25
N SER A 326 9.87 5.78 -11.81
CA SER A 326 8.48 5.85 -11.38
C SER A 326 7.52 5.85 -12.57
N ALA A 327 6.41 5.14 -12.39
CA ALA A 327 5.31 5.11 -13.35
C ALA A 327 4.62 6.49 -13.49
N TYR A 328 4.78 7.38 -12.50
CA TYR A 328 4.12 8.67 -12.40
C TYR A 328 5.08 9.86 -12.57
N GLU A 329 6.36 9.73 -12.18
CA GLU A 329 7.34 10.83 -12.27
C GLU A 329 8.70 10.39 -12.85
N THR A 330 9.06 10.88 -14.04
CA THR A 330 10.24 10.47 -14.82
C THR A 330 11.57 10.41 -14.04
N ASN A 331 11.80 11.36 -13.12
CA ASN A 331 13.07 11.47 -12.39
C ASN A 331 13.10 10.72 -11.05
N ARG A 332 11.96 10.18 -10.60
CA ARG A 332 11.84 9.47 -9.34
C ARG A 332 12.22 8.00 -9.53
N MET A 333 13.06 7.47 -8.65
CA MET A 333 13.38 6.05 -8.60
C MET A 333 12.38 5.29 -7.74
N THR A 334 12.00 4.10 -8.20
CA THR A 334 11.23 3.10 -7.46
C THR A 334 11.99 1.77 -7.44
N PHE A 335 11.54 0.85 -6.60
CA PHE A 335 12.20 -0.42 -6.37
C PHE A 335 11.20 -1.58 -6.40
N LEU A 336 11.69 -2.75 -6.81
CA LEU A 336 10.99 -4.02 -6.78
C LEU A 336 11.96 -5.08 -6.23
N TYR A 337 11.51 -5.91 -5.29
CA TYR A 337 12.38 -6.85 -4.56
C TYR A 337 11.92 -8.30 -4.71
N ASP A 338 12.85 -9.24 -4.50
CA ASP A 338 12.64 -10.70 -4.59
C ASP A 338 12.14 -11.17 -5.99
N ILE A 339 12.82 -10.71 -7.02
CA ILE A 339 12.48 -10.85 -8.45
C ILE A 339 12.97 -12.15 -9.08
N GLU A 340 13.97 -12.81 -8.49
CA GLU A 340 14.67 -13.98 -9.07
C GLU A 340 13.83 -15.25 -9.07
N ARG A 341 12.65 -15.22 -8.43
CA ARG A 341 11.61 -16.24 -8.56
C ARG A 341 11.25 -16.42 -10.03
N HIS A 342 11.39 -17.64 -10.52
CA HIS A 342 10.93 -18.00 -11.86
C HIS A 342 9.40 -17.95 -11.90
N TYR A 343 8.86 -17.05 -12.72
CA TYR A 343 7.45 -17.03 -13.07
C TYR A 343 7.28 -17.43 -14.54
N ASP A 344 6.17 -18.07 -14.89
CA ASP A 344 5.81 -18.30 -16.28
C ASP A 344 5.28 -16.99 -16.91
N GLN A 345 4.50 -16.21 -16.15
CA GLN A 345 3.93 -14.94 -16.58
C GLN A 345 4.15 -13.81 -15.55
N ILE A 346 4.48 -12.61 -16.04
CA ILE A 346 4.54 -11.38 -15.24
C ILE A 346 3.56 -10.37 -15.84
N ILE A 347 2.65 -9.85 -15.02
CA ILE A 347 1.57 -8.94 -15.42
C ILE A 347 1.77 -7.62 -14.70
N ILE A 348 1.76 -6.51 -15.43
CA ILE A 348 2.11 -5.19 -14.88
C ILE A 348 0.94 -4.24 -15.08
N VAL A 349 0.33 -3.87 -13.95
CA VAL A 349 -0.89 -3.05 -13.88
C VAL A 349 -0.50 -1.64 -13.44
N TYR A 350 -0.77 -0.66 -14.30
CA TYR A 350 -0.36 0.73 -14.09
C TYR A 350 -1.47 1.68 -14.53
N GLU A 351 -1.45 2.90 -14.00
CA GLU A 351 -2.40 3.95 -14.42
C GLU A 351 -1.70 4.95 -15.38
N VAL A 352 -0.43 5.24 -15.11
CA VAL A 352 0.43 6.11 -15.91
C VAL A 352 1.67 5.33 -16.34
N MET A 353 2.22 5.65 -17.51
CA MET A 353 3.42 5.02 -18.06
C MET A 353 4.32 6.13 -18.61
N THR A 354 5.26 6.61 -17.80
CA THR A 354 6.34 7.48 -18.29
C THR A 354 7.25 6.69 -19.25
N ASP A 355 7.87 7.38 -20.21
CA ASP A 355 8.84 6.75 -21.12
C ASP A 355 10.04 6.18 -20.35
N ALA A 356 10.45 6.81 -19.25
CA ALA A 356 11.49 6.29 -18.37
C ALA A 356 11.05 5.02 -17.63
N PHE A 357 9.80 4.92 -17.18
CA PHE A 357 9.29 3.67 -16.60
C PHE A 357 9.27 2.57 -17.64
N ARG A 358 8.64 2.81 -18.81
CA ARG A 358 8.63 1.88 -19.95
C ARG A 358 10.04 1.37 -20.27
N ALA A 359 10.98 2.29 -20.49
CA ALA A 359 12.36 1.95 -20.85
C ALA A 359 13.08 1.19 -19.73
N THR A 360 12.99 1.62 -18.46
CA THR A 360 13.66 0.90 -17.36
C THR A 360 13.06 -0.49 -17.14
N LEU A 361 11.75 -0.64 -17.30
CA LEU A 361 11.03 -1.91 -17.18
C LEU A 361 11.42 -2.89 -18.30
N GLN A 362 11.34 -2.44 -19.56
CA GLN A 362 11.75 -3.19 -20.75
C GLN A 362 13.23 -3.58 -20.71
N ASN A 363 14.09 -2.85 -19.98
CA ASN A 363 15.51 -3.19 -19.83
C ASN A 363 15.84 -4.03 -18.58
N LYS A 364 14.90 -4.24 -17.64
CA LYS A 364 15.20 -4.80 -16.30
C LYS A 364 14.28 -5.91 -15.81
N LEU A 365 12.97 -5.85 -16.09
CA LEU A 365 12.04 -6.99 -15.87
C LEU A 365 12.01 -7.96 -17.05
N GLN A 366 12.78 -7.60 -18.09
CA GLN A 366 13.17 -8.41 -19.21
C GLN A 366 13.99 -9.69 -18.88
N PRO A 367 13.94 -10.38 -17.72
CA PRO A 367 14.51 -11.75 -17.71
C PRO A 367 13.79 -12.81 -16.88
N PHE A 368 12.89 -12.42 -15.99
CA PHE A 368 12.43 -13.31 -14.92
C PHE A 368 11.28 -14.24 -15.32
N SER A 369 10.81 -14.18 -16.58
CA SER A 369 9.73 -15.06 -17.02
C SER A 369 9.82 -15.59 -18.44
N LYS A 370 9.24 -16.78 -18.60
CA LYS A 370 9.15 -17.50 -19.87
C LYS A 370 7.80 -17.30 -20.55
N GLN A 371 7.19 -16.10 -20.51
CA GLN A 371 6.22 -15.53 -21.48
C GLN A 371 5.50 -14.24 -21.00
N THR A 372 5.07 -13.47 -22.02
CA THR A 372 4.11 -12.35 -22.05
C THR A 372 4.04 -11.40 -20.84
N LEU A 373 4.78 -10.28 -20.95
CA LEU A 373 4.45 -9.06 -20.23
C LEU A 373 3.12 -8.48 -20.77
N ILE A 374 2.06 -8.61 -19.98
CA ILE A 374 0.77 -7.99 -20.25
C ILE A 374 0.75 -6.62 -19.56
N PHE A 375 0.87 -5.58 -20.37
CA PHE A 375 0.75 -4.20 -19.93
C PHE A 375 -0.71 -3.78 -19.94
N VAL A 376 -1.22 -3.35 -18.78
CA VAL A 376 -2.59 -2.84 -18.70
C VAL A 376 -2.59 -1.46 -18.09
N LYS A 377 -2.86 -0.45 -18.94
CA LYS A 377 -3.19 0.90 -18.49
C LYS A 377 -4.62 0.91 -17.95
N GLN A 378 -4.83 1.46 -16.76
CA GLN A 378 -6.16 1.82 -16.26
C GLN A 378 -6.70 3.12 -16.88
#